data_AF-A0A2V9WEU7-F1
#
_entry.id   AF-A0A2V9WEU7-F1
#
_cell.length_a   1.000
_cell.length_b   1.000
_cell.length_c   1.000
_cell.angle_alpha   90.00
_cell.angle_beta   90.00
_cell.angle_gamma   90.00
#
_symmetry.space_group_name_H-M   'P 1'
#
loop_
_entity.id
_entity.type
_entity.pdbx_description
1 polymer ?
#
loop_
_entity_poly.entity_id
_entity_poly.type
_entity_poly.pdbx_seq_one_letter_code
_entity_poly.pdbx_strand_id
1 'polypeptide(L)' 'TRVDPMHAKKMAALMQAEAKNGASKERPILLRIETKAGHGAGKPVTKQIEEGTDTYSFLFWQLGVNP' A
#
# COMPACT_ATOMS: atom_id res chain seq x y z
N THR A 1 12.98 4.12 -14.21
CA THR A 1 12.18 4.68 -13.10
C THR A 1 13.13 5.10 -11.99
N ARG A 2 12.78 6.07 -11.15
CA ARG A 2 13.70 6.63 -10.14
C ARG A 2 14.09 5.64 -9.03
N VAL A 3 13.15 4.77 -8.64
CA VAL A 3 13.34 3.74 -7.60
C VAL A 3 12.77 2.42 -8.14
N ASP A 4 13.49 1.32 -7.94
CA ASP A 4 13.10 -0.01 -8.41
C ASP A 4 11.96 -0.62 -7.56
N PRO A 5 10.88 -1.15 -8.15
CA PRO A 5 9.79 -1.79 -7.40
C PRO A 5 10.23 -2.97 -6.51
N MET A 6 11.37 -3.61 -6.77
CA MET A 6 11.89 -4.70 -5.96
C MET A 6 12.23 -4.29 -4.53
N HIS A 7 12.49 -3.01 -4.26
CA HIS A 7 12.68 -2.54 -2.89
C HIS A 7 11.43 -2.80 -2.03
N ALA A 8 10.28 -2.35 -2.50
CA ALA A 8 9.01 -2.53 -1.78
C ALA A 8 8.58 -4.01 -1.73
N LYS A 9 8.75 -4.76 -2.83
CA LYS A 9 8.39 -6.18 -2.89
C LYS A 9 9.17 -7.03 -1.87
N LYS A 10 10.50 -6.87 -1.82
CA LYS A 10 11.34 -7.64 -0.88
C LYS A 10 11.01 -7.31 0.57
N MET A 11 10.81 -6.02 0.88
CA MET A 11 10.45 -5.59 2.23
C MET A 11 9.08 -6.16 2.66
N ALA A 12 8.05 -6.04 1.83
CA ALA A 12 6.72 -6.56 2.14
C ALA A 12 6.75 -8.08 2.38
N ALA A 13 7.44 -8.82 1.51
CA ALA A 13 7.58 -10.28 1.64
C ALA A 13 8.29 -10.66 2.94
N LEU A 14 9.40 -9.98 3.29
CA LEU A 14 10.11 -10.22 4.54
C LEU A 14 9.23 -9.92 5.75
N MET A 15 8.56 -8.77 5.77
CA MET A 15 7.69 -8.39 6.89
C MET A 15 6.54 -9.38 7.09
N GLN A 16 5.89 -9.83 6.01
CA GLN A 16 4.82 -10.83 6.07
C GLN A 16 5.32 -12.18 6.59
N ALA A 17 6.52 -12.60 6.20
CA ALA A 17 7.14 -13.84 6.67
C ALA A 17 7.50 -13.76 8.17
N GLU A 18 8.15 -12.67 8.59
CA GLU A 18 8.65 -12.52 9.97
C GLU A 18 7.54 -12.28 10.99
N ALA A 19 6.57 -11.41 10.67
CA ALA A 19 5.48 -11.11 11.58
C ALA A 19 4.44 -12.24 11.67
N LYS A 20 4.54 -13.26 10.79
CA LYS A 20 3.61 -14.41 10.69
C LYS A 20 2.14 -13.99 10.58
N ASN A 21 1.88 -12.77 10.10
CA ASN A 21 0.58 -12.15 10.00
C ASN A 21 0.18 -11.84 8.56
N GLY A 22 0.85 -12.46 7.57
CA GLY A 22 0.58 -12.23 6.14
C GLY A 22 -0.89 -12.48 5.74
N ALA A 23 -1.65 -13.24 6.53
CA ALA A 23 -3.09 -13.48 6.36
C ALA A 23 -3.97 -12.93 7.52
N SER A 24 -3.39 -12.14 8.44
CA SER A 24 -4.16 -11.56 9.55
C SER A 24 -5.20 -10.58 9.02
N LYS A 25 -6.45 -10.77 9.45
CA LYS A 25 -7.53 -9.81 9.17
C LYS A 25 -7.50 -8.61 10.11
N GLU A 26 -6.77 -8.65 11.21
CA GLU A 26 -6.77 -7.57 12.21
C GLU A 26 -5.61 -6.60 11.99
N ARG A 27 -4.42 -7.12 11.63
CA ARG A 27 -3.21 -6.33 11.40
C ARG A 27 -2.48 -6.84 10.15
N PRO A 28 -3.04 -6.62 8.95
CA PRO A 28 -2.43 -7.11 7.72
C PRO A 28 -1.22 -6.26 7.33
N ILE A 29 -0.30 -6.89 6.60
CA ILE A 29 0.80 -6.21 5.92
C ILE A 29 0.51 -6.26 4.43
N LEU A 30 0.22 -5.11 3.82
CA LEU A 30 -0.26 -5.01 2.44
C LEU A 30 0.75 -4.26 1.57
N LEU A 31 0.86 -4.67 0.31
CA LEU A 31 1.63 -3.96 -0.72
C LEU A 31 0.67 -3.54 -1.86
N ARG A 32 0.31 -2.26 -1.89
CA ARG A 32 -0.46 -1.67 -2.99
C ARG A 32 0.49 -1.35 -4.15
N ILE A 33 0.24 -1.94 -5.33
CA ILE A 33 1.01 -1.70 -6.54
C ILE A 33 0.12 -0.99 -7.56
N GLU A 34 0.47 0.24 -7.90
CA GLU A 34 -0.20 0.94 -8.99
C GLU A 34 0.35 0.47 -10.33
N THR A 35 -0.55 0.03 -11.23
CA THR A 35 -0.16 -0.43 -12.56
C THR A 35 -0.20 0.74 -13.55
N LYS A 36 0.64 0.71 -14.59
CA LYS A 36 0.74 1.77 -15.60
C LYS A 36 1.06 3.16 -15.02
N ALA A 37 1.74 3.23 -13.88
CA ALA A 37 2.21 4.46 -13.25
C ALA A 37 3.74 4.44 -13.03
N GLY A 38 4.37 5.60 -13.15
CA GLY A 38 5.77 5.81 -12.82
C GLY A 38 5.95 6.23 -11.35
N HIS A 39 7.02 6.99 -11.08
CA HIS A 39 7.36 7.46 -9.72
C HIS A 39 6.50 8.64 -9.23
N GLY A 40 5.25 8.75 -9.70
CA GLY A 40 4.29 9.78 -9.29
C GLY A 40 4.12 10.96 -10.25
N ALA A 41 5.15 11.35 -11.00
CA ALA A 41 5.03 12.44 -11.98
C ALA A 41 4.04 12.07 -13.11
N GLY A 42 3.06 12.95 -13.36
CA GLY A 42 2.05 12.74 -14.40
C GLY A 42 0.97 11.69 -14.07
N LYS A 43 0.85 11.26 -12.81
CA LYS A 43 -0.22 10.35 -12.38
C LYS A 43 -1.59 11.01 -12.60
N PRO A 44 -2.55 10.39 -13.31
CA PRO A 44 -3.90 10.94 -13.48
C PRO A 44 -4.55 11.28 -12.15
N VAL A 45 -5.37 12.33 -12.11
CA VAL A 45 -6.07 12.76 -10.88
C VAL A 45 -6.94 11.63 -10.31
N THR A 46 -7.60 10.86 -11.16
CA THR A 46 -8.40 9.69 -10.75
C THR A 46 -7.56 8.68 -9.97
N LYS A 47 -6.35 8.39 -10.44
CA LYS A 47 -5.38 7.49 -9.78
C LYS A 47 -4.86 8.05 -8.46
N GLN A 48 -4.74 9.37 -8.35
CA GLN A 48 -4.38 10.02 -7.08
C GLN A 48 -5.52 9.92 -6.06
N ILE A 49 -6.78 10.10 -6.50
CA ILE A 49 -7.96 9.95 -5.65
C ILE A 49 -8.10 8.50 -5.17
N GLU A 50 -7.94 7.52 -6.05
CA GLU A 50 -7.95 6.09 -5.69
C GLU A 50 -6.88 5.78 -4.62
N GLU A 51 -5.64 6.24 -4.82
CA GLU A 51 -4.55 6.04 -3.87
C GLU A 51 -4.79 6.69 -2.51
N GLY A 52 -5.31 7.92 -2.51
CA GLY A 52 -5.70 8.61 -1.28
C GLY A 52 -6.82 7.88 -0.56
N THR A 53 -7.84 7.45 -1.30
CA THR A 53 -9.00 6.70 -0.75
C THR A 53 -8.55 5.41 -0.08
N ASP A 54 -7.71 4.60 -0.74
CA ASP A 54 -7.18 3.37 -0.17
C ASP A 54 -6.36 3.64 1.11
N THR A 55 -5.53 4.69 1.08
CA THR A 55 -4.66 5.06 2.20
C THR A 55 -5.48 5.51 3.42
N TYR A 56 -6.41 6.43 3.25
CA TYR A 56 -7.24 6.93 4.35
C TYR A 56 -8.20 5.86 4.87
N SER A 57 -8.79 5.04 3.99
CA SER A 57 -9.67 3.95 4.40
C SER A 57 -8.91 2.92 5.25
N PHE A 58 -7.68 2.57 4.87
CA PHE A 58 -6.83 1.69 5.65
C PHE A 58 -6.48 2.28 7.03
N LEU A 59 -6.14 3.58 7.08
CA LEU A 59 -5.82 4.27 8.34
C LEU A 59 -7.04 4.34 9.26
N PHE A 60 -8.21 4.74 8.75
CA PHE A 60 -9.43 4.81 9.55
C PHE A 60 -9.82 3.45 10.10
N TRP A 61 -9.72 2.41 9.28
CA TRP A 61 -9.95 1.04 9.71
C TRP A 61 -8.98 0.60 10.83
N GLN A 62 -7.68 0.79 10.65
CA GLN A 62 -6.68 0.34 11.64
C GLN A 62 -6.65 1.18 12.92
N LEU A 63 -7.11 2.43 12.85
CA LEU A 63 -7.15 3.36 13.99
C LEU A 63 -8.53 3.44 14.66
N GLY A 64 -9.54 2.73 14.14
CA GLY A 64 -10.90 2.77 14.68
C GLY A 64 -11.59 4.13 14.51
N VAL A 65 -11.19 4.91 13.50
CA VAL A 65 -11.81 6.20 13.19
C VAL A 65 -13.03 5.96 12.30
N ASN A 66 -14.16 6.54 12.67
CA ASN A 66 -15.36 6.52 11.83
C ASN A 66 -15.41 7.83 11.04
N PRO A 67 -15.27 7.79 9.70
CA PRO A 67 -15.24 8.98 8.85
C PRO A 67 -16.57 9.75 8.79
#